data_AF-A0A9W9BVL8-F1
#
_entry.id   AF-A0A9W9BVL8-F1
#
_cell.length_a   1.000
_cell.length_b   1.000
_cell.length_c   1.000
_cell.angle_alpha   90.00
_cell.angle_beta   90.00
_cell.angle_gamma   90.00
#
_symmetry.space_group_name_H-M   'P 1'
#
loop_
_entity.id
_entity.type
_entity.pdbx_description
1 polymer ?
#
loop_
_entity_poly.entity_id
_entity_poly.type
_entity_poly.pdbx_seq_one_letter_code
_entity_poly.pdbx_strand_id
1 'polypeptide(L)'
;MPPSICAVCRTNRALILRPKDHSKLCRSCFITVFETEIHHTILSTNLFERGERIAIGASGGKDSTVLASVLKTLNERYDYGLELLLLSIDEGIKGYRDDSLETVKRNAEQYDMPLTILGYSELYGWTMDQVVEQVGKKGNCTYCGVFRRQALDRGAARLGVKHVVTGHNADDVAETVLMNLLRGDLPRLSRTTSIVTSTPSLTPSRNGVADNTHIKRSKPLKFAYEKEIVLYAHHKQLDYFSTECIYSPEAFRGSARALIKNLERVRPSAILDVVRSGEDMVRLVPGSDEGCGGACGSAAAAEEEVSGCGSSVGKSMASVEQQLASNERAEEHSLETEIKMPEKAGAPAPSAAHATSRSAATSGASSSTAEPPSTPLPPTKGQKLPRALRTGGPKKKGPAKQVMGSCIKCGYLSSQAVCKACVLLDGLNKSRPKNAIEVGYDVQDVSMNSVRDELEATTLSIER
;
A
#
# COMPACT_ATOMS: atom_id res chain seq x y z
N MET A 1 36.23 11.88 10.98
CA MET A 1 35.24 12.56 11.83
C MET A 1 35.16 11.84 13.16
N PRO A 2 35.05 12.55 14.30
CA PRO A 2 34.74 11.94 15.60
C PRO A 2 33.36 11.26 15.58
N PRO A 3 33.09 10.28 16.46
CA PRO A 3 31.77 9.66 16.56
C PRO A 3 30.74 10.69 17.04
N SER A 4 29.70 10.94 16.24
CA SER A 4 28.62 11.84 16.65
C SER A 4 27.89 11.30 17.87
N ILE A 5 27.68 12.16 18.86
CA ILE A 5 26.97 11.85 20.11
C ILE A 5 25.45 11.80 19.86
N CYS A 6 24.73 11.00 20.64
CA CYS A 6 23.27 10.94 20.63
C CYS A 6 22.64 12.27 21.09
N ALA A 7 21.75 12.83 20.28
CA ALA A 7 21.07 14.11 20.54
C ALA A 7 20.27 14.13 21.86
N VAL A 8 19.62 13.00 22.21
CA VAL A 8 18.81 12.86 23.43
C VAL A 8 19.68 12.71 24.69
N CYS A 9 20.37 11.57 24.88
CA CYS A 9 21.09 11.29 26.13
C CYS A 9 22.49 11.95 26.26
N ARG A 10 23.01 12.60 25.20
CA ARG A 10 24.30 13.34 25.15
C ARG A 10 25.55 12.59 25.64
N THR A 11 25.45 11.29 25.93
CA THR A 11 26.51 10.46 26.49
C THR A 11 26.88 9.32 25.55
N ASN A 12 25.87 8.62 25.02
CA ASN A 12 26.10 7.48 24.12
C ASN A 12 26.42 7.94 22.69
N ARG A 13 27.26 7.17 21.99
CA ARG A 13 27.47 7.30 20.54
C ARG A 13 26.16 7.11 19.78
N ALA A 14 25.87 8.00 18.84
CA ALA A 14 24.79 7.80 17.87
C ALA A 14 25.17 6.71 16.86
N LEU A 15 24.22 5.81 16.61
CA LEU A 15 24.32 4.72 15.64
C LEU A 15 23.24 4.80 14.56
N ILE A 16 22.15 5.53 14.84
CA ILE A 16 20.95 5.64 14.02
C ILE A 16 20.83 7.10 13.56
N LEU A 17 20.58 7.30 12.26
CA LEU A 17 20.04 8.55 11.73
C LEU A 17 18.53 8.36 11.59
N ARG A 18 17.75 9.14 12.33
CA ARG A 18 16.30 8.97 12.37
C ARG A 18 15.67 9.41 11.03
N PRO A 19 14.80 8.59 10.39
CA PRO A 19 14.22 8.92 9.09
C PRO A 19 13.35 10.19 9.07
N LYS A 20 12.63 10.46 10.17
CA LYS A 20 11.60 11.51 10.27
C LYS A 20 12.16 12.93 10.38
N ASP A 21 13.27 13.10 11.09
CA ASP A 21 13.83 14.41 11.50
C ASP A 21 15.36 14.52 11.35
N HIS A 22 16.03 13.47 10.83
CA HIS A 22 17.49 13.36 10.75
C HIS A 22 18.24 13.55 12.09
N SER A 23 17.57 13.37 13.23
CA SER A 23 18.21 13.32 14.55
C SER A 23 19.15 12.12 14.66
N LYS A 24 20.26 12.30 15.37
CA LYS A 24 21.30 11.27 15.56
C LYS A 24 21.10 10.60 16.92
N LEU A 25 20.71 9.33 16.94
CA LEU A 25 20.27 8.61 18.13
C LEU A 25 21.11 7.34 18.40
N CYS A 26 21.22 6.96 19.67
CA CYS A 26 21.69 5.62 20.05
C CYS A 26 20.53 4.61 20.10
N ARG A 27 20.84 3.29 20.16
CA ARG A 27 19.86 2.20 20.14
C ARG A 27 18.75 2.36 21.18
N SER A 28 19.10 2.65 22.44
CA SER A 28 18.14 2.78 23.55
C SER A 28 17.25 4.02 23.42
N CYS A 29 17.82 5.18 23.12
CA CYS A 29 17.02 6.40 22.93
C CYS A 29 16.07 6.29 21.74
N PHE A 30 16.49 5.67 20.62
CA PHE A 30 15.60 5.44 19.48
C PHE A 30 14.42 4.52 19.85
N ILE A 31 14.68 3.39 20.53
CA ILE A 31 13.63 2.48 21.01
C ILE A 31 12.63 3.23 21.91
N THR A 32 13.14 3.99 22.88
CA THR A 32 12.30 4.74 23.84
C THR A 32 11.47 5.82 23.14
N VAL A 33 12.04 6.59 22.22
CA VAL A 33 11.33 7.63 21.45
C VAL A 33 10.24 7.02 20.57
N PHE A 34 10.54 5.92 19.87
CA PHE A 34 9.59 5.23 19.01
C PHE A 34 8.39 4.66 19.79
N GLU A 35 8.64 4.00 20.92
CA GLU A 35 7.60 3.53 21.84
C GLU A 35 6.78 4.70 22.43
N THR A 36 7.42 5.82 22.74
CA THR A 36 6.76 7.00 23.34
C THR A 36 5.90 7.77 22.35
N GLU A 37 6.28 7.87 21.07
CA GLU A 37 5.43 8.48 20.04
C GLU A 37 4.19 7.61 19.75
N ILE A 38 4.29 6.28 19.83
CA ILE A 38 3.14 5.37 19.71
C ILE A 38 2.25 5.45 20.96
N HIS A 39 2.82 5.53 22.17
CA HIS A 39 2.09 5.80 23.41
C HIS A 39 1.32 7.14 23.35
N HIS A 40 1.97 8.22 22.92
CA HIS A 40 1.31 9.51 22.73
C HIS A 40 0.20 9.43 21.68
N THR A 41 0.41 8.71 20.57
CA THR A 41 -0.64 8.46 19.55
C THR A 41 -1.84 7.72 20.14
N ILE A 42 -1.62 6.75 21.04
CA ILE A 42 -2.67 5.99 21.71
C ILE A 42 -3.48 6.90 22.66
N LEU A 43 -2.81 7.72 23.47
CA LEU A 43 -3.48 8.62 24.43
C LEU A 43 -4.20 9.78 23.73
N SER A 44 -3.56 10.47 22.77
CA SER A 44 -4.13 11.64 22.10
C SER A 44 -5.35 11.34 21.22
N THR A 45 -5.64 10.06 21.00
CA THR A 45 -6.79 9.58 20.22
C THR A 45 -7.71 8.64 21.02
N ASN A 46 -7.50 8.53 22.34
CA ASN A 46 -8.26 7.66 23.27
C ASN A 46 -8.49 6.25 22.69
N LEU A 47 -7.41 5.62 22.22
CA LEU A 47 -7.53 4.45 21.35
C LEU A 47 -8.12 3.21 22.03
N PHE A 48 -7.85 3.01 23.32
CA PHE A 48 -8.20 1.80 24.08
C PHE A 48 -8.86 2.14 25.41
N GLU A 49 -9.75 1.27 25.88
CA GLU A 49 -10.34 1.32 27.22
C GLU A 49 -9.70 0.27 28.15
N ARG A 50 -9.58 0.57 29.46
CA ARG A 50 -8.96 -0.36 30.42
C ARG A 50 -9.83 -1.62 30.58
N GLY A 51 -9.23 -2.80 30.40
CA GLY A 51 -9.96 -4.07 30.35
C GLY A 51 -10.52 -4.44 28.98
N GLU A 52 -10.24 -3.66 27.93
CA GLU A 52 -10.67 -3.99 26.56
C GLU A 52 -9.93 -5.22 26.01
N ARG A 53 -10.68 -6.14 25.40
CA ARG A 53 -10.15 -7.29 24.65
C ARG A 53 -9.84 -6.88 23.22
N ILE A 54 -8.59 -7.10 22.80
CA ILE A 54 -8.03 -6.51 21.57
C ILE A 54 -7.38 -7.57 20.69
N ALA A 55 -7.84 -7.68 19.44
CA ALA A 55 -7.26 -8.58 18.45
C ALA A 55 -6.27 -7.86 17.54
N ILE A 56 -4.99 -8.25 17.62
CA ILE A 56 -3.92 -7.73 16.76
C ILE A 56 -3.87 -8.56 15.48
N GLY A 57 -4.02 -7.90 14.32
CA GLY A 57 -3.98 -8.53 13.01
C GLY A 57 -2.58 -9.04 12.65
N ALA A 58 -2.33 -10.33 12.89
CA ALA A 58 -1.03 -10.97 12.79
C ALA A 58 -0.76 -11.54 11.38
N SER A 59 -0.12 -10.74 10.52
CA SER A 59 0.30 -11.16 9.17
C SER A 59 1.66 -11.87 9.11
N GLY A 60 2.38 -11.98 10.22
CA GLY A 60 3.76 -12.49 10.29
C GLY A 60 4.81 -11.58 9.65
N GLY A 61 4.39 -10.46 9.05
CA GLY A 61 5.27 -9.44 8.49
C GLY A 61 5.82 -8.48 9.55
N LYS A 62 6.78 -7.65 9.15
CA LYS A 62 7.46 -6.68 10.03
C LYS A 62 6.49 -5.79 10.83
N ASP A 63 5.48 -5.21 10.19
CA ASP A 63 4.66 -4.15 10.78
C ASP A 63 3.67 -4.67 11.84
N SER A 64 3.09 -5.87 11.61
CA SER A 64 2.23 -6.54 12.58
C SER A 64 3.02 -7.13 13.76
N THR A 65 4.23 -7.62 13.50
CA THR A 65 5.16 -8.10 14.54
C THR A 65 5.63 -6.96 15.45
N VAL A 66 6.02 -5.83 14.86
CA VAL A 66 6.39 -4.62 15.62
C VAL A 66 5.20 -4.08 16.41
N LEU A 67 3.99 -4.06 15.83
CA LEU A 67 2.78 -3.67 16.54
C LEU A 67 2.53 -4.54 17.79
N ALA A 68 2.64 -5.87 17.67
CA ALA A 68 2.47 -6.78 18.81
C ALA A 68 3.53 -6.56 19.90
N SER A 69 4.81 -6.47 19.50
CA SER A 69 5.93 -6.21 20.42
C SER A 69 5.78 -4.87 21.15
N VAL A 70 5.40 -3.80 20.44
CA VAL A 70 5.19 -2.48 21.05
C VAL A 70 3.96 -2.49 21.96
N LEU A 71 2.83 -3.05 21.54
CA LEU A 71 1.62 -3.07 22.38
C LEU A 71 1.83 -3.88 23.67
N LYS A 72 2.54 -5.01 23.64
CA LYS A 72 2.96 -5.71 24.87
C LYS A 72 3.80 -4.81 25.76
N THR A 73 4.89 -4.26 25.20
CA THR A 73 5.82 -3.37 25.94
C THR A 73 5.11 -2.15 26.55
N LEU A 74 4.10 -1.59 25.89
CA LEU A 74 3.32 -0.45 26.37
C LEU A 74 2.26 -0.84 27.42
N ASN A 75 1.57 -1.97 27.23
CA ASN A 75 0.60 -2.51 28.19
C ASN A 75 1.28 -2.80 29.53
N GLU A 76 2.47 -3.41 29.50
CA GLU A 76 3.30 -3.70 30.68
C GLU A 76 3.87 -2.44 31.34
N ARG A 77 4.35 -1.46 30.54
CA ARG A 77 5.00 -0.24 31.07
C ARG A 77 4.03 0.77 31.67
N TYR A 78 2.86 0.91 31.08
CA TYR A 78 1.89 1.96 31.42
C TYR A 78 0.59 1.43 32.04
N ASP A 79 0.54 0.12 32.35
CA ASP A 79 -0.63 -0.57 32.91
C ASP A 79 -1.94 -0.19 32.21
N TYR A 80 -2.00 -0.39 30.89
CA TYR A 80 -3.23 -0.17 30.14
C TYR A 80 -4.32 -1.22 30.51
N GLY A 81 -3.95 -2.34 31.13
CA GLY A 81 -4.86 -3.41 31.54
C GLY A 81 -5.58 -4.09 30.36
N LEU A 82 -4.91 -4.23 29.22
CA LEU A 82 -5.50 -4.78 27.99
C LEU A 82 -5.27 -6.28 27.87
N GLU A 83 -6.30 -7.01 27.41
CA GLU A 83 -6.17 -8.42 27.04
C GLU A 83 -5.82 -8.49 25.54
N LEU A 84 -4.58 -8.85 25.23
CA LEU A 84 -4.04 -8.85 23.86
C LEU A 84 -4.09 -10.26 23.24
N LEU A 85 -4.78 -10.40 22.11
CA LEU A 85 -4.88 -11.62 21.34
C LEU A 85 -4.29 -11.44 19.93
N LEU A 86 -3.74 -12.49 19.33
CA LEU A 86 -3.28 -12.49 17.94
C LEU A 86 -4.33 -13.14 17.04
N LEU A 87 -4.73 -12.43 15.97
CA LEU A 87 -5.65 -12.93 14.95
C LEU A 87 -4.96 -12.96 13.59
N SER A 88 -4.68 -14.17 13.10
CA SER A 88 -4.07 -14.43 11.80
C SER A 88 -5.09 -14.97 10.81
N ILE A 89 -5.06 -14.47 9.58
CA ILE A 89 -5.93 -14.93 8.49
C ILE A 89 -5.09 -15.67 7.46
N ASP A 90 -5.36 -16.95 7.21
CA ASP A 90 -4.72 -17.72 6.14
C ASP A 90 -5.52 -17.56 4.83
N GLU A 91 -4.89 -16.90 3.85
CA GLU A 91 -5.46 -16.69 2.53
C GLU A 91 -5.37 -17.93 1.61
N GLY A 92 -4.65 -18.99 2.03
CA GLY A 92 -4.46 -20.21 1.26
C GLY A 92 -3.53 -20.05 0.05
N ILE A 93 -2.53 -19.17 0.14
CA ILE A 93 -1.56 -18.90 -0.93
C ILE A 93 -0.31 -19.77 -0.74
N LYS A 94 -0.18 -20.80 -1.58
CA LYS A 94 0.83 -21.87 -1.43
C LYS A 94 2.26 -21.36 -1.58
N GLY A 95 3.14 -21.71 -0.63
CA GLY A 95 4.55 -21.30 -0.67
C GLY A 95 4.77 -19.81 -0.38
N TYR A 96 3.80 -19.17 0.28
CA TYR A 96 3.93 -17.83 0.85
C TYR A 96 3.39 -17.78 2.28
N ARG A 97 2.22 -18.39 2.55
CA ARG A 97 1.57 -18.26 3.85
C ARG A 97 2.06 -19.28 4.88
N ASP A 98 2.64 -20.40 4.44
CA ASP A 98 3.13 -21.49 5.29
C ASP A 98 4.17 -21.02 6.34
N ASP A 99 5.34 -20.56 5.88
CA ASP A 99 6.43 -20.05 6.74
C ASP A 99 6.04 -18.78 7.53
N SER A 100 5.11 -18.01 6.95
CA SER A 100 4.51 -16.82 7.56
C SER A 100 3.66 -17.17 8.77
N LEU A 101 2.89 -18.27 8.72
CA LEU A 101 2.10 -18.77 9.85
C LEU A 101 2.97 -19.42 10.93
N GLU A 102 4.04 -20.13 10.56
CA GLU A 102 5.04 -20.60 11.53
C GLU A 102 5.65 -19.42 12.30
N THR A 103 6.01 -18.35 11.60
CA THR A 103 6.53 -17.12 12.22
C THR A 103 5.50 -16.46 13.14
N VAL A 104 4.19 -16.50 12.82
CA VAL A 104 3.14 -16.02 13.73
C VAL A 104 3.02 -16.90 14.99
N LYS A 105 3.14 -18.24 14.87
CA LYS A 105 3.13 -19.15 16.04
C LYS A 105 4.30 -18.86 16.98
N ARG A 106 5.52 -18.73 16.45
CA ARG A 106 6.72 -18.41 17.23
C ARG A 106 6.62 -17.04 17.91
N ASN A 107 5.96 -16.06 17.29
CA ASN A 107 5.64 -14.78 17.93
C ASN A 107 4.57 -14.90 19.03
N ALA A 108 3.57 -15.78 18.89
CA ALA A 108 2.56 -16.03 19.92
C ALA A 108 3.19 -16.60 21.20
N GLU A 109 4.10 -17.56 21.04
CA GLU A 109 4.92 -18.14 22.11
C GLU A 109 5.86 -17.08 22.73
N GLN A 110 6.60 -16.33 21.89
CA GLN A 110 7.54 -15.30 22.36
C GLN A 110 6.86 -14.16 23.14
N TYR A 111 5.64 -13.77 22.76
CA TYR A 111 4.90 -12.69 23.41
C TYR A 111 3.84 -13.17 24.40
N ASP A 112 3.69 -14.48 24.64
CA ASP A 112 2.67 -15.05 25.53
C ASP A 112 1.27 -14.46 25.23
N MET A 113 0.85 -14.57 23.96
CA MET A 113 -0.45 -14.07 23.48
C MET A 113 -1.26 -15.20 22.83
N PRO A 114 -2.54 -15.39 23.18
CA PRO A 114 -3.41 -16.36 22.53
C PRO A 114 -3.53 -16.11 21.02
N LEU A 115 -3.19 -17.11 20.21
CA LEU A 115 -3.25 -17.05 18.75
C LEU A 115 -4.45 -17.79 18.19
N THR A 116 -5.22 -17.10 17.35
CA THR A 116 -6.26 -17.68 16.50
C THR A 116 -5.88 -17.56 15.02
N ILE A 117 -5.97 -18.65 14.28
CA ILE A 117 -5.76 -18.70 12.83
C ILE A 117 -7.11 -19.07 12.18
N LEU A 118 -7.51 -18.34 11.12
CA LEU A 118 -8.73 -18.63 10.35
C LEU A 118 -8.41 -18.69 8.86
N GLY A 119 -8.82 -19.77 8.18
CA GLY A 119 -8.60 -19.95 6.75
C GLY A 119 -9.72 -19.38 5.89
N TYR A 120 -9.40 -18.87 4.70
CA TYR A 120 -10.43 -18.53 3.71
C TYR A 120 -11.26 -19.76 3.30
N SER A 121 -10.66 -20.95 3.28
CA SER A 121 -11.36 -22.22 3.06
C SER A 121 -12.42 -22.51 4.13
N GLU A 122 -12.13 -22.24 5.41
CA GLU A 122 -13.09 -22.37 6.51
C GLU A 122 -14.20 -21.29 6.45
N LEU A 123 -13.84 -20.06 6.06
CA LEU A 123 -14.74 -18.91 6.09
C LEU A 123 -15.62 -18.74 4.83
N TYR A 124 -15.18 -19.26 3.68
CA TYR A 124 -15.80 -19.01 2.37
C TYR A 124 -15.87 -20.26 1.47
N GLY A 125 -15.22 -21.38 1.83
CA GLY A 125 -15.06 -22.54 0.95
C GLY A 125 -13.95 -22.41 -0.11
N TRP A 126 -13.36 -21.22 -0.28
CA TRP A 126 -12.41 -20.89 -1.33
C TRP A 126 -11.05 -20.45 -0.80
N THR A 127 -9.97 -20.76 -1.52
CA THR A 127 -8.62 -20.19 -1.30
C THR A 127 -8.30 -19.10 -2.32
N MET A 128 -7.35 -18.21 -2.02
CA MET A 128 -6.93 -17.20 -3.00
C MET A 128 -6.33 -17.81 -4.27
N ASP A 129 -5.67 -18.96 -4.19
CA ASP A 129 -5.13 -19.63 -5.38
C ASP A 129 -6.25 -20.03 -6.35
N GLN A 130 -7.39 -20.55 -5.85
CA GLN A 130 -8.57 -20.88 -6.67
C GLN A 130 -9.23 -19.62 -7.25
N VAL A 131 -9.39 -18.56 -6.44
CA VAL A 131 -9.94 -17.28 -6.91
C VAL A 131 -9.07 -16.68 -8.03
N VAL A 132 -7.74 -16.83 -7.96
CA VAL A 132 -6.82 -16.41 -9.03
C VAL A 132 -6.88 -17.31 -10.26
N GLU A 133 -7.17 -18.61 -10.10
CA GLU A 133 -7.35 -19.53 -11.23
C GLU A 133 -8.61 -19.18 -12.05
N GLN A 134 -9.71 -18.81 -11.39
CA GLN A 134 -10.98 -18.47 -12.02
C GLN A 134 -11.05 -17.00 -12.53
N VAL A 135 -10.65 -16.02 -11.70
CA VAL A 135 -10.75 -14.58 -12.02
C VAL A 135 -9.50 -14.06 -12.76
N GLY A 136 -8.40 -14.82 -12.72
CA GLY A 136 -7.10 -14.41 -13.24
C GLY A 136 -6.33 -13.47 -12.29
N LYS A 137 -5.14 -13.06 -12.73
CA LYS A 137 -4.23 -12.25 -11.91
C LYS A 137 -4.65 -10.79 -11.75
N LYS A 138 -5.35 -10.21 -12.74
CA LYS A 138 -5.72 -8.80 -12.72
C LYS A 138 -6.86 -8.56 -11.72
N GLY A 139 -6.57 -7.81 -10.64
CA GLY A 139 -7.56 -7.43 -9.63
C GLY A 139 -7.70 -8.41 -8.46
N ASN A 140 -6.97 -9.52 -8.44
CA ASN A 140 -6.99 -10.50 -7.33
C ASN A 140 -6.71 -9.88 -5.94
N CYS A 141 -5.84 -8.87 -5.88
CA CYS A 141 -5.51 -8.13 -4.66
C CYS A 141 -6.70 -7.31 -4.13
N THR A 142 -7.67 -6.95 -4.97
CA THR A 142 -8.92 -6.30 -4.56
C THR A 142 -9.79 -7.28 -3.79
N TYR A 143 -10.06 -8.47 -4.36
CA TYR A 143 -10.82 -9.54 -3.71
C TYR A 143 -10.16 -9.98 -2.40
N CYS A 144 -8.85 -10.25 -2.42
CA CYS A 144 -8.07 -10.55 -1.21
C CYS A 144 -8.20 -9.45 -0.14
N GLY A 145 -8.19 -8.17 -0.55
CA GLY A 145 -8.38 -7.03 0.35
C GLY A 145 -9.81 -6.85 0.87
N VAL A 146 -10.84 -7.42 0.23
CA VAL A 146 -12.22 -7.48 0.75
C VAL A 146 -12.36 -8.65 1.72
N PHE A 147 -11.98 -9.87 1.30
CA PHE A 147 -12.06 -11.06 2.12
C PHE A 147 -11.24 -10.95 3.40
N ARG A 148 -10.02 -10.37 3.37
CA ARG A 148 -9.19 -10.21 4.59
C ARG A 148 -9.87 -9.34 5.64
N ARG A 149 -10.61 -8.30 5.21
CA ARG A 149 -11.37 -7.42 6.11
C ARG A 149 -12.52 -8.17 6.76
N GLN A 150 -13.34 -8.84 5.96
CA GLN A 150 -14.47 -9.64 6.46
C GLN A 150 -13.99 -10.81 7.35
N ALA A 151 -12.86 -11.43 7.03
CA ALA A 151 -12.26 -12.51 7.82
C ALA A 151 -11.75 -12.02 9.19
N LEU A 152 -11.12 -10.84 9.25
CA LEU A 152 -10.76 -10.20 10.52
C LEU A 152 -12.00 -9.88 11.37
N ASP A 153 -13.10 -9.45 10.77
CA ASP A 153 -14.32 -9.10 11.50
C ASP A 153 -15.03 -10.36 12.03
N ARG A 154 -15.20 -11.38 11.17
CA ARG A 154 -15.72 -12.70 11.58
C ARG A 154 -14.85 -13.34 12.67
N GLY A 155 -13.53 -13.15 12.60
CA GLY A 155 -12.60 -13.64 13.62
C GLY A 155 -12.68 -12.90 14.95
N ALA A 156 -12.79 -11.57 14.92
CA ALA A 156 -13.02 -10.77 16.13
C ALA A 156 -14.36 -11.13 16.79
N ALA A 157 -15.43 -11.28 15.99
CA ALA A 157 -16.73 -11.76 16.47
C ALA A 157 -16.65 -13.15 17.11
N ARG A 158 -15.92 -14.10 16.49
CA ARG A 158 -15.68 -15.46 17.05
C ARG A 158 -14.91 -15.43 18.38
N LEU A 159 -14.10 -14.41 18.62
CA LEU A 159 -13.34 -14.19 19.85
C LEU A 159 -14.07 -13.32 20.88
N GLY A 160 -15.27 -12.80 20.58
CA GLY A 160 -15.96 -11.83 21.43
C GLY A 160 -15.26 -10.46 21.51
N VAL A 161 -14.33 -10.18 20.59
CA VAL A 161 -13.53 -8.96 20.52
C VAL A 161 -14.27 -7.87 19.76
N LYS A 162 -14.35 -6.67 20.34
CA LYS A 162 -14.94 -5.49 19.70
C LYS A 162 -13.93 -4.60 18.97
N HIS A 163 -12.63 -4.76 19.24
CA HIS A 163 -11.56 -3.90 18.70
C HIS A 163 -10.43 -4.70 18.04
N VAL A 164 -10.24 -4.46 16.74
CA VAL A 164 -9.14 -5.00 15.92
C VAL A 164 -8.07 -3.93 15.69
N VAL A 165 -6.80 -4.32 15.78
CA VAL A 165 -5.65 -3.41 15.58
C VAL A 165 -4.80 -3.91 14.42
N THR A 166 -4.38 -2.98 13.55
CA THR A 166 -3.65 -3.32 12.32
C THR A 166 -2.36 -2.52 12.19
N GLY A 167 -1.30 -3.16 11.72
CA GLY A 167 0.04 -2.57 11.58
C GLY A 167 0.19 -1.59 10.41
N HIS A 168 -0.87 -0.90 9.97
CA HIS A 168 -0.77 0.10 8.90
C HIS A 168 0.09 1.28 9.37
N ASN A 169 1.15 1.56 8.60
CA ASN A 169 2.14 2.58 8.93
C ASN A 169 1.90 3.91 8.17
N ALA A 170 2.73 4.92 8.40
CA ALA A 170 2.60 6.22 7.74
C ALA A 170 2.77 6.14 6.21
N ASP A 171 3.68 5.29 5.71
CA ASP A 171 3.84 5.04 4.27
C ASP A 171 2.57 4.43 3.66
N ASP A 172 1.93 3.44 4.29
CA ASP A 172 0.68 2.80 3.82
C ASP A 172 -0.47 3.81 3.70
N VAL A 173 -0.58 4.72 4.67
CA VAL A 173 -1.61 5.77 4.68
C VAL A 173 -1.30 6.81 3.61
N ALA A 174 -0.05 7.28 3.49
CA ALA A 174 0.36 8.23 2.45
C ALA A 174 0.19 7.66 1.03
N GLU A 175 0.56 6.40 0.80
CA GLU A 175 0.30 5.68 -0.45
C GLU A 175 -1.20 5.65 -0.78
N THR A 176 -2.05 5.42 0.21
CA THR A 176 -3.50 5.30 0.00
C THR A 176 -4.19 6.67 -0.18
N VAL A 177 -3.75 7.71 0.52
CA VAL A 177 -4.19 9.11 0.29
C VAL A 177 -3.86 9.53 -1.15
N LEU A 178 -2.60 9.33 -1.57
CA LEU A 178 -2.15 9.61 -2.94
C LEU A 178 -2.95 8.81 -3.99
N MET A 179 -3.17 7.52 -3.75
CA MET A 179 -3.95 6.65 -4.64
C MET A 179 -5.44 7.02 -4.74
N ASN A 180 -6.01 7.68 -3.75
CA ASN A 180 -7.41 8.14 -3.79
C ASN A 180 -7.50 9.52 -4.47
N LEU A 181 -6.58 10.44 -4.15
CA LEU A 181 -6.46 11.74 -4.79
C LEU A 181 -6.28 11.62 -6.32
N LEU A 182 -5.38 10.75 -6.77
CA LEU A 182 -5.14 10.46 -8.19
C LEU A 182 -6.32 9.78 -8.92
N ARG A 183 -7.38 9.39 -8.19
CA ARG A 183 -8.63 8.86 -8.77
C ARG A 183 -9.81 9.82 -8.65
N GLY A 184 -9.63 11.00 -8.05
CA GLY A 184 -10.73 11.91 -7.69
C GLY A 184 -11.63 11.38 -6.56
N ASP A 185 -11.20 10.35 -5.83
CA ASP A 185 -12.02 9.58 -4.90
C ASP A 185 -11.96 10.17 -3.47
N LEU A 186 -12.34 11.44 -3.36
CA LEU A 186 -12.24 12.22 -2.13
C LEU A 186 -13.10 11.66 -0.97
N PRO A 187 -14.33 11.13 -1.17
CA PRO A 187 -15.11 10.49 -0.10
C PRO A 187 -14.50 9.22 0.48
N ARG A 188 -13.47 8.61 -0.16
CA ARG A 188 -12.69 7.52 0.45
C ARG A 188 -11.52 8.01 1.32
N LEU A 189 -11.21 9.31 1.34
CA LEU A 189 -10.15 9.86 2.21
C LEU A 189 -10.53 9.83 3.70
N SER A 190 -11.80 10.04 4.08
CA SER A 190 -12.23 10.03 5.50
C SER A 190 -11.93 8.69 6.17
N ARG A 191 -12.40 7.60 5.56
CA ARG A 191 -12.12 6.20 5.96
C ARG A 191 -10.64 5.82 5.86
N THR A 192 -9.86 6.49 5.01
CA THR A 192 -8.41 6.22 4.87
C THR A 192 -7.61 6.88 5.98
N THR A 193 -7.88 8.16 6.25
CA THR A 193 -7.10 9.02 7.15
C THR A 193 -7.48 8.85 8.62
N SER A 194 -8.74 8.50 8.94
CA SER A 194 -9.12 8.25 10.33
C SER A 194 -8.27 7.14 10.96
N ILE A 195 -7.83 7.37 12.20
CA ILE A 195 -7.03 6.41 12.98
C ILE A 195 -7.88 5.27 13.54
N VAL A 196 -9.14 5.55 13.85
CA VAL A 196 -10.18 4.58 14.20
C VAL A 196 -11.23 4.55 13.10
N THR A 197 -11.55 3.37 12.59
CA THR A 197 -12.63 3.17 11.63
C THR A 197 -13.57 2.08 12.13
N SER A 198 -14.79 2.46 12.46
CA SER A 198 -15.90 1.51 12.54
C SER A 198 -16.31 1.09 11.13
N THR A 199 -16.67 -0.17 10.95
CA THR A 199 -17.32 -0.63 9.71
C THR A 199 -18.44 -1.59 10.13
N PRO A 200 -19.72 -1.33 9.79
CA PRO A 200 -20.76 -2.31 10.02
C PRO A 200 -20.49 -3.52 9.12
N SER A 201 -20.23 -4.67 9.73
CA SER A 201 -19.96 -5.92 9.01
C SER A 201 -21.05 -6.93 9.27
N LEU A 202 -21.65 -7.41 8.19
CA LEU A 202 -22.68 -8.45 8.20
C LEU A 202 -22.06 -9.78 8.66
N THR A 203 -22.44 -10.21 9.86
CA THR A 203 -22.17 -11.56 10.36
C THR A 203 -23.44 -12.39 10.33
N PRO A 204 -23.40 -13.66 9.90
CA PRO A 204 -24.55 -14.55 10.03
C PRO A 204 -24.79 -14.83 11.51
N SER A 205 -25.87 -14.25 12.07
CA SER A 205 -26.28 -14.55 13.44
C SER A 205 -26.85 -15.95 13.55
N ARG A 206 -26.73 -16.57 14.73
CA ARG A 206 -27.25 -17.92 15.00
C ARG A 206 -28.77 -18.05 14.83
N ASN A 207 -29.48 -16.93 14.83
CA ASN A 207 -30.95 -16.88 14.78
C ASN A 207 -31.50 -16.37 13.42
N GLY A 208 -30.67 -16.30 12.37
CA GLY A 208 -31.12 -15.93 11.01
C GLY A 208 -31.40 -14.45 10.76
N VAL A 209 -31.37 -13.60 11.79
CA VAL A 209 -31.39 -12.13 11.66
C VAL A 209 -29.97 -11.61 11.42
N ALA A 210 -29.77 -10.70 10.49
CA ALA A 210 -28.43 -10.19 10.15
C ALA A 210 -27.97 -9.10 11.14
N ASP A 211 -27.40 -9.51 12.27
CA ASP A 211 -26.83 -8.59 13.25
C ASP A 211 -25.61 -7.84 12.68
N ASN A 212 -25.68 -6.51 12.65
CA ASN A 212 -24.58 -5.65 12.20
C ASN A 212 -23.50 -5.56 13.29
N THR A 213 -22.39 -6.27 13.13
CA THR A 213 -21.26 -6.15 14.06
C THR A 213 -20.50 -4.84 13.84
N HIS A 214 -20.60 -3.93 14.80
CA HIS A 214 -19.85 -2.67 14.84
C HIS A 214 -18.47 -2.94 15.46
N ILE A 215 -17.56 -3.51 14.66
CA ILE A 215 -16.18 -3.78 15.08
C ILE A 215 -15.31 -2.55 14.82
N LYS A 216 -14.73 -2.02 15.90
CA LYS A 216 -13.77 -0.91 15.94
C LYS A 216 -12.47 -1.41 15.31
N ARG A 217 -11.92 -0.71 14.32
CA ARG A 217 -10.58 -1.00 13.75
C ARG A 217 -9.64 0.16 14.00
N SER A 218 -8.36 -0.10 14.25
CA SER A 218 -7.38 0.97 14.48
C SER A 218 -5.98 0.77 13.90
N LYS A 219 -5.23 1.87 13.87
CA LYS A 219 -3.89 2.01 13.25
C LYS A 219 -2.89 2.75 14.19
N PRO A 220 -2.42 2.17 15.31
CA PRO A 220 -1.49 2.86 16.23
C PRO A 220 -0.15 3.26 15.58
N LEU A 221 0.26 2.60 14.50
CA LEU A 221 1.45 2.94 13.72
C LEU A 221 1.21 4.02 12.65
N LYS A 222 0.03 4.64 12.58
CA LYS A 222 -0.36 5.64 11.56
C LYS A 222 0.67 6.77 11.34
N PHE A 223 1.41 7.18 12.38
CA PHE A 223 2.40 8.26 12.31
C PHE A 223 3.87 7.78 12.39
N ALA A 224 4.10 6.45 12.35
CA ALA A 224 5.41 5.82 12.36
C ALA A 224 5.83 5.43 10.93
N TYR A 225 7.08 5.71 10.56
CA TYR A 225 7.60 5.43 9.21
C TYR A 225 7.92 3.94 9.03
N GLU A 226 7.77 3.40 7.81
CA GLU A 226 8.18 2.02 7.49
C GLU A 226 9.65 1.76 7.87
N LYS A 227 10.51 2.76 7.61
CA LYS A 227 11.94 2.73 7.96
C LYS A 227 12.19 2.67 9.47
N GLU A 228 11.36 3.32 10.28
CA GLU A 228 11.48 3.27 11.75
C GLU A 228 11.00 1.93 12.29
N ILE A 229 9.92 1.37 11.73
CA ILE A 229 9.43 0.02 12.03
C ILE A 229 10.53 -1.03 11.73
N VAL A 230 11.20 -0.92 10.58
CA VAL A 230 12.36 -1.78 10.22
C VAL A 230 13.52 -1.61 11.20
N LEU A 231 13.88 -0.38 11.56
CA LEU A 231 14.93 -0.10 12.54
C LEU A 231 14.59 -0.67 13.92
N TYR A 232 13.34 -0.53 14.39
CA TYR A 232 12.89 -1.08 15.67
C TYR A 232 12.92 -2.61 15.66
N ALA A 233 12.37 -3.25 14.63
CA ALA A 233 12.40 -4.72 14.47
C ALA A 233 13.84 -5.26 14.50
N HIS A 234 14.75 -4.63 13.76
CA HIS A 234 16.17 -4.96 13.72
C HIS A 234 16.85 -4.75 15.08
N HIS A 235 16.59 -3.63 15.76
CA HIS A 235 17.22 -3.31 17.05
C HIS A 235 16.61 -4.03 18.27
N LYS A 236 15.41 -4.61 18.14
CA LYS A 236 14.82 -5.55 19.11
C LYS A 236 15.02 -7.02 18.73
N GLN A 237 15.57 -7.31 17.55
CA GLN A 237 15.80 -8.67 17.02
C GLN A 237 14.51 -9.51 16.99
N LEU A 238 13.40 -8.89 16.55
CA LEU A 238 12.10 -9.56 16.45
C LEU A 238 12.10 -10.57 15.29
N ASP A 239 11.36 -11.68 15.43
CA ASP A 239 11.22 -12.66 14.37
C ASP A 239 10.06 -12.28 13.42
N TYR A 240 10.36 -11.96 12.16
CA TYR A 240 9.35 -11.60 11.16
C TYR A 240 9.72 -12.14 9.78
N PHE A 241 8.68 -12.53 9.04
CA PHE A 241 8.80 -12.99 7.66
C PHE A 241 8.89 -11.78 6.72
N SER A 242 9.77 -11.84 5.73
CA SER A 242 10.23 -10.66 4.97
C SER A 242 9.90 -10.67 3.47
N THR A 243 9.16 -11.67 3.01
CA THR A 243 8.83 -11.86 1.59
C THR A 243 7.61 -11.03 1.17
N GLU A 244 7.54 -10.71 -0.12
CA GLU A 244 6.36 -10.07 -0.73
C GLU A 244 5.50 -11.15 -1.41
N CYS A 245 4.18 -11.07 -1.24
CA CYS A 245 3.23 -12.03 -1.82
C CYS A 245 3.40 -12.14 -3.34
N ILE A 246 3.36 -13.37 -3.86
CA ILE A 246 3.56 -13.70 -5.28
C ILE A 246 2.63 -12.95 -6.25
N TYR A 247 1.48 -12.47 -5.78
CA TYR A 247 0.49 -11.71 -6.55
C TYR A 247 0.62 -10.18 -6.40
N SER A 248 1.42 -9.69 -5.44
CA SER A 248 1.60 -8.26 -5.18
C SER A 248 2.34 -7.45 -6.27
N PRO A 249 3.25 -7.99 -7.11
CA PRO A 249 4.02 -7.16 -8.05
C PRO A 249 3.21 -6.44 -9.13
N GLU A 250 2.04 -6.98 -9.50
CA GLU A 250 1.17 -6.38 -10.54
C GLU A 250 0.26 -5.24 -9.99
N ALA A 251 0.37 -4.90 -8.70
CA ALA A 251 -0.52 -3.93 -8.05
C ALA A 251 -0.08 -2.47 -8.21
N PHE A 252 -1.02 -1.60 -8.64
CA PHE A 252 -0.83 -0.14 -8.83
C PHE A 252 -0.19 0.61 -7.64
N ARG A 253 -0.37 0.09 -6.40
CA ARG A 253 0.27 0.63 -5.19
C ARG A 253 1.80 0.71 -5.31
N GLY A 254 2.44 -0.14 -6.12
CA GLY A 254 3.89 -0.06 -6.39
C GLY A 254 4.33 1.28 -6.98
N SER A 255 3.52 1.90 -7.85
CA SER A 255 3.81 3.21 -8.45
C SER A 255 3.67 4.34 -7.42
N ALA A 256 2.62 4.31 -6.58
CA ALA A 256 2.44 5.27 -5.49
C ALA A 256 3.60 5.19 -4.48
N ARG A 257 4.00 3.97 -4.09
CA ARG A 257 5.16 3.68 -3.23
C ARG A 257 6.45 4.27 -3.77
N ALA A 258 6.69 4.15 -5.08
CA ALA A 258 7.87 4.70 -5.72
C ALA A 258 7.88 6.25 -5.70
N LEU A 259 6.72 6.89 -5.90
CA LEU A 259 6.60 8.35 -5.84
C LEU A 259 6.80 8.87 -4.41
N ILE A 260 6.10 8.30 -3.41
CA ILE A 260 6.28 8.66 -1.99
C ILE A 260 7.75 8.55 -1.56
N LYS A 261 8.45 7.48 -1.96
CA LYS A 261 9.86 7.25 -1.60
C LYS A 261 10.86 8.08 -2.42
N ASN A 262 10.40 8.78 -3.46
CA ASN A 262 11.16 9.86 -4.09
C ASN A 262 10.92 11.21 -3.39
N LEU A 263 9.69 11.52 -2.97
CA LEU A 263 9.38 12.72 -2.19
C LEU A 263 10.12 12.73 -0.84
N GLU A 264 10.13 11.60 -0.13
CA GLU A 264 10.84 11.43 1.15
C GLU A 264 12.35 11.71 1.04
N ARG A 265 12.98 11.40 -0.11
CA ARG A 265 14.41 11.69 -0.36
C ARG A 265 14.71 13.18 -0.51
N VAL A 266 13.73 13.97 -0.94
CA VAL A 266 13.83 15.43 -1.07
C VAL A 266 13.49 16.11 0.26
N ARG A 267 12.43 15.66 0.94
CA ARG A 267 11.95 16.21 2.20
C ARG A 267 11.49 15.06 3.14
N PRO A 268 12.20 14.79 4.24
CA PRO A 268 11.87 13.69 5.16
C PRO A 268 10.45 13.70 5.71
N SER A 269 9.89 14.89 5.99
CA SER A 269 8.52 15.03 6.50
C SER A 269 7.42 14.73 5.47
N ALA A 270 7.76 14.57 4.17
CA ALA A 270 6.78 14.48 3.08
C ALA A 270 5.73 13.38 3.27
N ILE A 271 6.08 12.27 3.92
CA ILE A 271 5.14 11.19 4.25
C ILE A 271 4.04 11.71 5.20
N LEU A 272 4.42 12.36 6.30
CA LEU A 272 3.47 12.94 7.25
C LEU A 272 2.77 14.18 6.69
N ASP A 273 3.45 14.99 5.87
CA ASP A 273 2.83 16.13 5.18
C ASP A 273 1.70 15.66 4.24
N VAL A 274 1.87 14.51 3.55
CA VAL A 274 0.82 13.89 2.72
C VAL A 274 -0.31 13.32 3.57
N VAL A 275 -0.01 12.62 4.68
CA VAL A 275 -1.06 12.10 5.59
C VAL A 275 -1.90 13.24 6.15
N ARG A 276 -1.25 14.31 6.65
CA ARG A 276 -1.92 15.50 7.16
C ARG A 276 -2.70 16.24 6.07
N SER A 277 -2.15 16.37 4.86
CA SER A 277 -2.90 16.95 3.74
C SER A 277 -4.18 16.15 3.44
N GLY A 278 -4.12 14.82 3.59
CA GLY A 278 -5.30 13.96 3.54
C GLY A 278 -6.33 14.28 4.63
N GLU A 279 -5.90 14.44 5.88
CA GLU A 279 -6.78 14.80 7.01
C GLU A 279 -7.40 16.19 6.85
N ASP A 280 -6.60 17.18 6.45
CA ASP A 280 -7.04 18.56 6.24
C ASP A 280 -8.00 18.66 5.02
N MET A 281 -7.77 17.88 3.95
CA MET A 281 -8.71 17.76 2.82
C MET A 281 -10.05 17.13 3.21
N VAL A 282 -10.08 16.15 4.12
CA VAL A 282 -11.32 15.47 4.52
C VAL A 282 -12.32 16.46 5.13
N ARG A 283 -11.86 17.41 5.95
CA ARG A 283 -12.72 18.47 6.54
C ARG A 283 -13.35 19.42 5.50
N LEU A 284 -12.89 19.37 4.25
CA LEU A 284 -13.41 20.16 3.13
C LEU A 284 -14.32 19.35 2.20
N VAL A 285 -14.46 18.03 2.43
CA VAL A 285 -15.37 17.15 1.66
C VAL A 285 -16.74 17.12 2.35
N PRO A 286 -17.83 17.61 1.72
CA PRO A 286 -19.17 17.50 2.30
C PRO A 286 -19.60 16.03 2.39
N GLY A 287 -20.36 15.68 3.44
CA GLY A 287 -20.76 14.31 3.73
C GLY A 287 -19.64 13.42 4.32
N SER A 288 -18.50 13.99 4.71
CA SER A 288 -17.40 13.25 5.35
C SER A 288 -17.66 12.88 6.82
N ASP A 289 -18.40 13.72 7.53
CA ASP A 289 -18.74 13.58 8.97
C ASP A 289 -20.09 12.86 9.21
N GLU A 290 -20.75 12.33 8.18
CA GLU A 290 -21.90 11.42 8.33
C GLU A 290 -21.44 10.01 8.77
N GLY A 291 -20.82 9.96 9.95
CA GLY A 291 -20.72 8.73 10.74
C GLY A 291 -22.12 8.21 11.05
N CYS A 292 -22.32 6.89 10.91
CA CYS A 292 -23.63 6.25 11.02
C CYS A 292 -24.33 6.56 12.37
N GLY A 293 -25.23 7.55 12.33
CA GLY A 293 -25.78 8.24 13.51
C GLY A 293 -27.31 8.27 13.56
N GLY A 294 -27.96 7.21 13.08
CA GLY A 294 -29.36 6.90 13.45
C GLY A 294 -30.48 7.69 12.77
N ALA A 295 -30.66 7.53 11.44
CA ALA A 295 -31.96 7.75 10.79
C ALA A 295 -32.07 7.07 9.40
N CYS A 296 -32.40 5.78 9.35
CA CYS A 296 -32.92 5.14 8.13
C CYS A 296 -34.43 4.79 8.26
N GLY A 297 -35.21 5.79 8.68
CA GLY A 297 -36.66 5.70 8.81
C GLY A 297 -37.37 5.71 7.45
N SER A 298 -37.48 4.54 6.83
CA SER A 298 -38.46 4.13 5.80
C SER A 298 -39.08 5.23 4.91
N ALA A 299 -38.53 5.41 3.70
CA ALA A 299 -39.27 5.99 2.57
C ALA A 299 -38.77 5.42 1.22
N ALA A 300 -39.72 4.92 0.41
CA ALA A 300 -39.63 4.68 -1.04
C ALA A 300 -38.33 4.07 -1.64
N ALA A 301 -38.27 2.74 -1.63
CA ALA A 301 -37.59 1.85 -2.58
C ALA A 301 -36.73 2.48 -3.70
N ALA A 302 -35.42 2.46 -3.49
CA ALA A 302 -34.40 2.32 -4.54
C ALA A 302 -33.39 1.25 -4.08
N GLU A 303 -32.87 0.45 -5.01
CA GLU A 303 -31.99 -0.69 -4.68
C GLU A 303 -30.54 -0.21 -4.42
N GLU A 304 -30.22 0.14 -3.17
CA GLU A 304 -28.85 0.49 -2.79
C GLU A 304 -27.96 -0.76 -2.64
N GLU A 305 -26.94 -0.89 -3.50
CA GLU A 305 -25.90 -1.91 -3.32
C GLU A 305 -25.05 -1.64 -2.07
N VAL A 306 -24.73 -2.72 -1.35
CA VAL A 306 -23.76 -2.71 -0.23
C VAL A 306 -22.36 -2.40 -0.77
N SER A 307 -22.03 -1.11 -0.89
CA SER A 307 -20.90 -0.56 -1.67
C SER A 307 -19.51 -0.83 -1.06
N GLY A 308 -19.12 -2.11 -1.07
CA GLY A 308 -17.94 -2.68 -0.45
C GLY A 308 -16.67 -2.64 -1.29
N CYS A 309 -16.19 -1.45 -1.68
CA CYS A 309 -14.83 -1.20 -2.19
C CYS A 309 -14.49 -1.80 -3.58
N GLY A 310 -14.72 -1.00 -4.63
CA GLY A 310 -14.14 -1.18 -5.96
C GLY A 310 -14.32 0.06 -6.84
N SER A 311 -13.58 0.15 -7.94
CA SER A 311 -13.92 1.07 -9.05
C SER A 311 -14.61 0.23 -10.12
N SER A 312 -15.93 0.42 -10.29
CA SER A 312 -16.82 -0.14 -11.34
C SER A 312 -16.77 -1.65 -11.66
N VAL A 313 -15.93 -2.45 -10.99
CA VAL A 313 -15.77 -3.91 -11.17
C VAL A 313 -15.68 -4.61 -9.81
N GLY A 314 -16.30 -4.03 -8.77
CA GLY A 314 -16.36 -4.59 -7.41
C GLY A 314 -17.65 -5.36 -7.20
N LYS A 315 -17.74 -6.59 -7.74
CA LYS A 315 -18.92 -7.45 -7.59
C LYS A 315 -19.13 -7.88 -6.13
N SER A 316 -20.38 -7.83 -5.66
CA SER A 316 -20.79 -8.28 -4.31
C SER A 316 -20.51 -9.77 -4.12
N MET A 317 -20.30 -10.26 -2.88
CA MET A 317 -19.99 -11.68 -2.63
C MET A 317 -21.00 -12.62 -3.30
N ALA A 318 -22.29 -12.38 -3.12
CA ALA A 318 -23.34 -13.18 -3.76
C ALA A 318 -23.23 -13.21 -5.29
N SER A 319 -22.88 -12.09 -5.94
CA SER A 319 -22.67 -12.06 -7.40
C SER A 319 -21.36 -12.72 -7.84
N VAL A 320 -20.31 -12.72 -7.01
CA VAL A 320 -19.08 -13.50 -7.26
C VAL A 320 -19.38 -14.99 -7.12
N GLU A 321 -20.00 -15.40 -6.01
CA GLU A 321 -20.43 -16.79 -5.75
C GLU A 321 -21.36 -17.30 -6.86
N GLN A 322 -22.34 -16.52 -7.30
CA GLN A 322 -23.21 -16.85 -8.43
C GLN A 322 -22.44 -16.98 -9.75
N GLN A 323 -21.49 -16.08 -10.04
CA GLN A 323 -20.69 -16.20 -11.25
C GLN A 323 -19.78 -17.43 -11.23
N LEU A 324 -19.12 -17.71 -10.11
CA LEU A 324 -18.25 -18.88 -9.98
C LEU A 324 -19.07 -20.18 -10.07
N ALA A 325 -20.20 -20.28 -9.38
CA ALA A 325 -21.12 -21.42 -9.50
C ALA A 325 -21.74 -21.53 -10.92
N SER A 326 -21.88 -20.44 -11.66
CA SER A 326 -22.29 -20.49 -13.08
C SER A 326 -21.18 -20.99 -14.01
N ASN A 327 -19.92 -20.69 -13.68
CA ASN A 327 -18.76 -21.19 -14.41
C ASN A 327 -18.54 -22.69 -14.15
N GLU A 328 -18.62 -23.14 -12.88
CA GLU A 328 -18.51 -24.56 -12.52
C GLU A 328 -19.57 -25.40 -13.25
N ARG A 329 -20.84 -24.95 -13.25
CA ARG A 329 -21.91 -25.61 -14.03
C ARG A 329 -21.66 -25.60 -15.54
N ALA A 330 -21.04 -24.54 -16.08
CA ALA A 330 -20.69 -24.50 -17.50
C ALA A 330 -19.57 -25.50 -17.85
N GLU A 331 -18.61 -25.72 -16.95
CA GLU A 331 -17.58 -26.75 -17.08
C GLU A 331 -18.18 -28.16 -16.95
N GLU A 332 -19.05 -28.41 -15.96
CA GLU A 332 -19.79 -29.69 -15.82
C GLU A 332 -20.62 -30.03 -17.07
N HIS A 333 -21.27 -29.04 -17.68
CA HIS A 333 -22.10 -29.24 -18.87
C HIS A 333 -21.31 -29.28 -20.20
N SER A 334 -19.99 -29.09 -20.20
CA SER A 334 -19.10 -29.28 -21.38
C SER A 334 -19.51 -28.50 -22.64
N LEU A 335 -20.11 -27.32 -22.50
CA LEU A 335 -20.60 -26.49 -23.61
C LEU A 335 -19.49 -25.59 -24.20
N GLU A 336 -18.55 -26.19 -24.93
CA GLU A 336 -17.56 -25.46 -25.73
C GLU A 336 -18.26 -24.61 -26.82
N THR A 337 -18.43 -23.32 -26.55
CA THR A 337 -19.09 -22.39 -27.47
C THR A 337 -18.05 -21.78 -28.43
N GLU A 338 -17.98 -22.28 -29.67
CA GLU A 338 -17.10 -21.71 -30.71
C GLU A 338 -17.42 -20.24 -31.00
N ILE A 339 -16.58 -19.32 -30.55
CA ILE A 339 -16.65 -17.90 -30.93
C ILE A 339 -16.06 -17.73 -32.34
N LYS A 340 -16.87 -17.99 -33.37
CA LYS A 340 -16.55 -17.59 -34.75
C LYS A 340 -16.61 -16.07 -34.86
N MET A 341 -15.47 -15.44 -35.16
CA MET A 341 -15.41 -14.02 -35.48
C MET A 341 -16.09 -13.75 -36.83
N PRO A 342 -16.94 -12.72 -36.97
CA PRO A 342 -17.56 -12.38 -38.25
C PRO A 342 -16.53 -11.78 -39.22
N GLU A 343 -16.67 -12.11 -40.50
CA GLU A 343 -15.78 -11.60 -41.56
C GLU A 343 -16.07 -10.14 -41.91
N LYS A 344 -15.08 -9.46 -42.49
CA LYS A 344 -15.21 -8.06 -42.92
C LYS A 344 -16.11 -7.93 -44.16
N ALA A 345 -17.33 -7.47 -43.97
CA ALA A 345 -18.12 -6.89 -45.06
C ALA A 345 -17.40 -5.65 -45.64
N GLY A 346 -17.40 -5.52 -46.97
CA GLY A 346 -16.74 -4.42 -47.67
C GLY A 346 -17.48 -3.09 -47.57
N ALA A 347 -16.75 -1.97 -47.56
CA ALA A 347 -17.32 -0.64 -47.58
C ALA A 347 -17.71 -0.23 -49.02
N PRO A 348 -18.92 0.32 -49.27
CA PRO A 348 -19.28 0.91 -50.54
C PRO A 348 -18.60 2.28 -50.73
N ALA A 349 -18.31 2.65 -51.98
CA ALA A 349 -17.71 3.93 -52.31
C ALA A 349 -18.74 5.09 -52.33
N PRO A 350 -18.39 6.30 -51.87
CA PRO A 350 -19.25 7.47 -51.99
C PRO A 350 -19.21 8.04 -53.43
N SER A 351 -20.37 8.40 -53.96
CA SER A 351 -20.51 9.12 -55.23
C SER A 351 -20.13 10.60 -55.10
N ALA A 352 -19.76 11.24 -56.22
CA ALA A 352 -19.28 12.61 -56.25
C ALA A 352 -20.40 13.68 -56.30
N ALA A 353 -19.96 14.94 -56.14
CA ALA A 353 -20.56 16.21 -56.56
C ALA A 353 -21.25 17.09 -55.50
N HIS A 354 -20.49 18.08 -55.01
CA HIS A 354 -20.85 19.49 -55.22
C HIS A 354 -19.57 20.35 -55.32
N ALA A 355 -19.59 21.43 -56.11
CA ALA A 355 -18.41 22.24 -56.40
C ALA A 355 -18.69 23.76 -56.39
N THR A 356 -17.70 24.54 -55.94
CA THR A 356 -17.54 26.02 -56.04
C THR A 356 -16.15 26.31 -55.43
N SER A 357 -15.07 26.62 -56.16
CA SER A 357 -14.72 27.84 -56.92
C SER A 357 -14.58 29.09 -56.01
N ARG A 358 -13.55 29.96 -56.06
CA ARG A 358 -12.29 30.16 -56.87
C ARG A 358 -11.14 30.58 -55.88
N SER A 359 -9.88 30.95 -56.15
CA SER A 359 -8.89 31.08 -57.27
C SER A 359 -7.51 31.31 -56.58
N ALA A 360 -6.32 30.81 -56.96
CA ALA A 360 -5.55 30.77 -58.22
C ALA A 360 -4.53 31.94 -58.40
N ALA A 361 -3.21 31.64 -58.26
CA ALA A 361 -1.99 32.33 -58.74
C ALA A 361 -0.78 31.81 -57.90
N THR A 362 0.31 31.15 -58.38
CA THR A 362 1.44 31.56 -59.28
C THR A 362 2.29 32.71 -58.72
N SER A 363 3.64 32.68 -58.70
CA SER A 363 4.64 31.82 -59.38
C SER A 363 6.02 31.84 -58.67
N GLY A 364 7.02 31.10 -59.20
CA GLY A 364 8.47 31.34 -58.95
C GLY A 364 9.31 30.10 -58.66
N ALA A 365 10.52 29.99 -59.23
CA ALA A 365 11.43 28.86 -59.01
C ALA A 365 12.93 29.25 -59.14
N SER A 366 13.81 28.61 -58.37
CA SER A 366 15.25 28.42 -58.72
C SER A 366 15.98 27.43 -57.79
N SER A 367 17.08 26.90 -58.34
CA SER A 367 18.23 26.13 -57.80
C SER A 367 18.81 26.56 -56.42
N SER A 368 19.61 25.76 -55.68
CA SER A 368 20.21 24.41 -55.94
C SER A 368 20.88 23.78 -54.69
N THR A 369 21.08 22.45 -54.74
CA THR A 369 22.19 21.65 -54.13
C THR A 369 22.60 21.81 -52.66
N ALA A 370 22.37 20.77 -51.84
CA ALA A 370 23.44 19.93 -51.23
C ALA A 370 22.88 18.71 -50.46
N GLU A 371 23.64 17.61 -50.44
CA GLU A 371 23.43 16.31 -49.74
C GLU A 371 24.80 15.93 -49.10
N PRO A 372 25.05 14.77 -48.43
CA PRO A 372 24.22 13.70 -47.83
C PRO A 372 24.65 13.52 -46.33
N PRO A 373 24.85 12.34 -45.68
CA PRO A 373 24.35 10.94 -45.79
C PRO A 373 23.57 10.47 -44.51
N SER A 374 22.83 9.36 -44.38
CA SER A 374 22.88 7.95 -44.87
C SER A 374 24.02 7.11 -44.23
N THR A 375 23.94 5.80 -43.88
CA THR A 375 22.91 4.72 -43.79
C THR A 375 23.50 3.63 -42.82
N PRO A 376 23.04 2.34 -42.64
CA PRO A 376 21.96 1.52 -43.23
C PRO A 376 21.08 0.76 -42.18
N LEU A 377 20.48 -0.38 -42.59
CA LEU A 377 19.90 -1.47 -41.76
C LEU A 377 20.42 -2.85 -42.26
N PRO A 378 20.46 -3.92 -41.44
CA PRO A 378 20.88 -5.25 -41.87
C PRO A 378 19.72 -6.09 -42.50
N PRO A 379 20.02 -7.07 -43.38
CA PRO A 379 19.00 -7.72 -44.23
C PRO A 379 18.46 -9.07 -43.73
N THR A 380 17.29 -9.45 -44.23
CA THR A 380 16.71 -10.81 -44.09
C THR A 380 17.07 -11.73 -45.26
N LYS A 381 17.48 -12.98 -44.97
CA LYS A 381 17.29 -14.14 -45.86
C LYS A 381 16.90 -15.36 -45.03
N GLY A 382 16.05 -16.23 -45.57
CA GLY A 382 15.61 -17.47 -44.91
C GLY A 382 15.71 -18.68 -45.83
N GLN A 383 15.69 -19.86 -45.24
CA GLN A 383 15.52 -21.15 -45.93
C GLN A 383 14.52 -22.01 -45.14
N LYS A 384 13.74 -22.84 -45.84
CA LYS A 384 12.79 -23.81 -45.25
C LYS A 384 13.30 -25.22 -45.52
N LEU A 385 13.19 -26.12 -44.54
CA LEU A 385 13.23 -27.60 -44.68
C LEU A 385 12.49 -28.20 -43.42
N PRO A 386 12.21 -29.51 -43.34
CA PRO A 386 10.81 -29.96 -43.34
C PRO A 386 10.17 -30.23 -41.98
N ARG A 387 8.83 -30.36 -42.01
CA ARG A 387 7.93 -30.59 -40.87
C ARG A 387 7.91 -32.06 -40.44
N ALA A 388 8.70 -32.41 -39.43
CA ALA A 388 8.58 -33.70 -38.73
C ALA A 388 7.50 -33.66 -37.63
N LEU A 389 6.91 -34.83 -37.31
CA LEU A 389 5.87 -34.94 -36.28
C LEU A 389 6.43 -34.66 -34.88
N ARG A 390 5.70 -33.88 -34.09
CA ARG A 390 5.82 -33.83 -32.62
C ARG A 390 4.44 -33.96 -31.98
N THR A 391 4.14 -35.16 -31.52
CA THR A 391 3.12 -35.39 -30.49
C THR A 391 3.62 -34.85 -29.15
N GLY A 392 2.71 -34.33 -28.33
CA GLY A 392 3.03 -33.72 -27.03
C GLY A 392 2.62 -32.25 -26.94
N GLY A 393 1.38 -32.01 -26.50
CA GLY A 393 0.92 -30.66 -26.16
C GLY A 393 1.70 -30.07 -24.96
N PRO A 394 1.78 -28.74 -24.85
CA PRO A 394 2.53 -28.11 -23.76
C PRO A 394 1.81 -28.34 -22.43
N LYS A 395 2.39 -29.18 -21.55
CA LYS A 395 2.00 -29.23 -20.14
C LYS A 395 2.10 -27.82 -19.56
N LYS A 396 0.97 -27.23 -19.15
CA LYS A 396 0.94 -25.95 -18.43
C LYS A 396 1.88 -26.05 -17.22
N LYS A 397 3.03 -25.37 -17.27
CA LYS A 397 3.88 -25.24 -16.09
C LYS A 397 3.13 -24.36 -15.09
N GLY A 398 2.77 -24.93 -13.94
CA GLY A 398 2.28 -24.15 -12.80
C GLY A 398 3.30 -23.08 -12.38
N PRO A 399 2.89 -22.11 -11.53
CA PRO A 399 3.80 -21.09 -11.03
C PRO A 399 5.05 -21.74 -10.41
N ALA A 400 6.23 -21.27 -10.81
CA ALA A 400 7.48 -21.79 -10.26
C ALA A 400 7.51 -21.49 -8.76
N LYS A 401 7.65 -22.53 -7.93
CA LYS A 401 7.82 -22.38 -6.48
C LYS A 401 8.97 -21.41 -6.21
N GLN A 402 8.73 -20.39 -5.36
CA GLN A 402 9.83 -19.55 -4.89
C GLN A 402 10.81 -20.43 -4.11
N VAL A 403 12.06 -20.45 -4.53
CA VAL A 403 13.13 -21.12 -3.79
C VAL A 403 13.51 -20.21 -2.63
N MET A 404 13.09 -20.58 -1.42
CA MET A 404 13.37 -19.85 -0.19
C MET A 404 14.85 -19.97 0.19
N GLY A 405 15.40 -18.92 0.81
CA GLY A 405 16.75 -18.91 1.37
C GLY A 405 16.89 -17.94 2.53
N SER A 406 18.08 -17.86 3.10
CA SER A 406 18.45 -16.85 4.10
C SER A 406 18.98 -15.59 3.43
N CYS A 407 18.63 -14.42 3.98
CA CYS A 407 19.19 -13.14 3.54
C CYS A 407 20.69 -13.06 3.87
N ILE A 408 21.55 -12.85 2.86
CA ILE A 408 23.01 -12.81 3.02
C ILE A 408 23.53 -11.66 3.91
N LYS A 409 22.65 -10.74 4.35
CA LYS A 409 22.97 -9.59 5.21
C LYS A 409 22.47 -9.71 6.66
N CYS A 410 21.47 -10.54 6.93
CA CYS A 410 20.88 -10.64 8.28
C CYS A 410 20.41 -12.06 8.70
N GLY A 411 20.54 -13.07 7.84
CA GLY A 411 20.14 -14.46 8.13
C GLY A 411 18.64 -14.76 7.97
N TYR A 412 17.76 -13.78 8.19
CA TYR A 412 16.29 -13.95 8.10
C TYR A 412 15.81 -14.55 6.77
N LEU A 413 14.74 -15.36 6.81
CA LEU A 413 14.13 -15.97 5.63
C LEU A 413 13.70 -14.90 4.61
N SER A 414 14.05 -15.14 3.35
CA SER A 414 13.78 -14.26 2.23
C SER A 414 13.73 -15.00 0.89
N SER A 415 12.82 -14.61 0.01
CA SER A 415 12.71 -15.12 -1.36
C SER A 415 13.62 -14.36 -2.35
N GLN A 416 14.49 -13.50 -1.82
CA GLN A 416 15.52 -12.76 -2.54
C GLN A 416 16.82 -12.81 -1.73
N ALA A 417 17.98 -12.78 -2.39
CA ALA A 417 19.29 -12.87 -1.71
C ALA A 417 19.51 -11.79 -0.62
N VAL A 418 18.88 -10.62 -0.77
CA VAL A 418 18.81 -9.56 0.26
C VAL A 418 17.35 -9.25 0.55
N CYS A 419 16.93 -9.38 1.81
CA CYS A 419 15.55 -9.14 2.21
C CYS A 419 15.15 -7.65 2.13
N LYS A 420 13.84 -7.40 2.07
CA LYS A 420 13.30 -6.04 1.91
C LYS A 420 13.72 -5.09 3.05
N ALA A 421 13.84 -5.60 4.28
CA ALA A 421 14.38 -4.86 5.42
C ALA A 421 15.85 -4.45 5.20
N CYS A 422 16.72 -5.38 4.77
CA CYS A 422 18.11 -5.05 4.46
C CYS A 422 18.24 -4.10 3.25
N VAL A 423 17.37 -4.18 2.25
CA VAL A 423 17.31 -3.20 1.15
C VAL A 423 16.93 -1.80 1.66
N LEU A 424 16.01 -1.70 2.63
CA LEU A 424 15.63 -0.43 3.26
C LEU A 424 16.74 0.14 4.16
N LEU A 425 17.45 -0.72 4.91
CA LEU A 425 18.64 -0.32 5.70
C LEU A 425 19.82 0.11 4.82
N ASP A 426 20.08 -0.59 3.72
CA ASP A 426 21.01 -0.14 2.67
C ASP A 426 20.55 1.20 2.08
N GLY A 427 19.24 1.36 1.88
CA GLY A 427 18.60 2.59 1.45
C GLY A 427 18.95 3.75 2.38
N LEU A 428 18.69 3.62 3.69
CA LEU A 428 19.03 4.64 4.70
C LEU A 428 20.52 5.00 4.68
N ASN A 429 21.42 4.01 4.58
CA ASN A 429 22.87 4.26 4.52
C ASN A 429 23.30 4.97 3.22
N LYS A 430 22.64 4.69 2.09
CA LYS A 430 22.88 5.32 0.78
C LYS A 430 22.17 6.67 0.63
N SER A 431 21.10 6.91 1.38
CA SER A 431 20.30 8.14 1.41
C SER A 431 20.93 9.29 2.20
N ARG A 432 22.25 9.24 2.46
CA ARG A 432 23.00 10.50 2.63
C ARG A 432 22.85 11.31 1.34
N PRO A 433 22.38 12.56 1.36
CA PRO A 433 22.38 13.39 0.16
C PRO A 433 23.83 13.54 -0.32
N LYS A 434 24.11 13.02 -1.53
CA LYS A 434 25.38 13.20 -2.24
C LYS A 434 25.38 14.44 -3.13
N ASN A 435 24.25 15.13 -3.19
CA ASN A 435 24.08 16.34 -3.97
C ASN A 435 24.59 17.51 -3.13
N ALA A 436 25.82 17.96 -3.40
CA ALA A 436 26.06 19.39 -3.32
C ALA A 436 25.12 20.02 -4.35
N ILE A 437 24.10 20.75 -3.88
CA ILE A 437 23.27 21.54 -4.76
C ILE A 437 24.09 22.78 -5.08
N GLU A 438 24.72 22.80 -6.24
CA GLU A 438 25.25 24.04 -6.82
C GLU A 438 24.04 24.92 -7.15
N VAL A 439 23.67 25.76 -6.19
CA VAL A 439 22.71 26.84 -6.41
C VAL A 439 23.43 27.87 -7.27
N GLY A 440 23.22 27.79 -8.58
CA GLY A 440 23.67 28.79 -9.53
C GLY A 440 23.00 30.13 -9.22
N TYR A 441 23.69 30.97 -8.46
CA TYR A 441 23.36 32.38 -8.35
C TYR A 441 23.92 33.08 -9.57
N ASP A 442 23.05 33.44 -10.53
CA ASP A 442 23.36 34.47 -11.50
C ASP A 442 23.47 35.81 -10.75
N VAL A 443 24.70 36.17 -10.36
CA VAL A 443 24.99 37.44 -9.70
C VAL A 443 24.91 38.56 -10.73
N GLN A 444 23.77 39.24 -10.76
CA GLN A 444 23.71 40.61 -11.27
C GLN A 444 24.24 41.53 -10.16
N ASP A 445 25.39 42.15 -10.40
CA ASP A 445 26.05 43.06 -9.44
C ASP A 445 25.21 44.33 -9.19
N VAL A 446 24.39 44.29 -8.15
CA VAL A 446 23.79 45.48 -7.54
C VAL A 446 24.69 45.89 -6.38
N SER A 447 25.45 46.96 -6.57
CA SER A 447 26.47 47.42 -5.63
C SER A 447 25.89 47.74 -4.24
N MET A 448 26.44 47.16 -3.17
CA MET A 448 25.92 47.25 -1.79
C MET A 448 25.94 48.64 -1.13
N ASN A 449 26.34 49.71 -1.85
CA ASN A 449 26.40 51.05 -1.28
C ASN A 449 24.99 51.67 -1.11
N SER A 450 24.10 51.52 -2.10
CA SER A 450 22.76 52.16 -2.07
C SER A 450 21.89 51.70 -0.90
N VAL A 451 21.88 50.39 -0.63
CA VAL A 451 21.07 49.79 0.45
C VAL A 451 21.52 50.26 1.84
N ARG A 452 22.79 50.67 1.98
CA ARG A 452 23.32 51.18 3.25
C ARG A 452 22.86 52.61 3.52
N ASP A 453 22.96 53.48 2.51
CA ASP A 453 22.55 54.88 2.61
C ASP A 453 21.03 55.00 2.91
N GLU A 454 20.20 54.13 2.33
CA GLU A 454 18.76 54.06 2.62
C GLU A 454 18.45 53.61 4.07
N LEU A 455 19.23 52.69 4.65
CA LEU A 455 19.05 52.28 6.05
C LEU A 455 19.48 53.38 7.05
N GLU A 456 20.58 54.09 6.78
CA GLU A 456 21.05 55.17 7.64
C GLU A 456 20.10 56.40 7.57
N ALA A 457 19.50 56.70 6.41
CA ALA A 457 18.44 57.70 6.28
C ALA A 457 17.13 57.31 7.01
N THR A 458 16.77 56.02 6.99
CA THR A 458 15.54 55.52 7.64
C THR A 458 15.65 55.53 9.17
N THR A 459 16.82 55.18 9.71
CA THR A 459 17.04 55.17 11.17
C THR A 459 17.09 56.57 11.78
N LEU A 460 17.72 57.54 11.10
CA LEU A 460 17.73 58.95 11.52
C LEU A 460 16.34 59.63 11.49
N SER A 461 15.33 59.00 10.88
CA SER A 461 13.95 59.49 10.81
C SER A 461 13.05 58.95 11.94
N ILE A 462 13.58 58.14 12.86
CA ILE A 462 12.83 57.50 13.95
C ILE A 462 13.20 58.08 15.33
N GLU A 463 14.31 58.82 15.44
CA GLU A 463 14.80 59.42 16.70
C GLU A 463 14.67 60.97 16.73
N ARG A 464 13.55 61.51 16.22
CA ARG A 464 13.19 62.95 16.31
C ARG A 464 11.70 63.18 16.54
#